data_AF-A0A927A8V5-F1
#
_entry.id   AF-A0A927A8V5-F1
#
_cell.length_a   1.000
_cell.length_b   1.000
_cell.length_c   1.000
_cell.angle_alpha   90.00
_cell.angle_beta   90.00
_cell.angle_gamma   90.00
#
_symmetry.space_group_name_H-M   'P 1'
#
loop_
_entity.id
_entity.type
_entity.pdbx_description
1 polymer ?
#
loop_
_entity_poly.entity_id
_entity_poly.type
_entity_poly.pdbx_seq_one_letter_code
_entity_poly.pdbx_strand_id
1 'polypeptide(L)'
;MIPETQPSTTIAPGSLRRVHHIALNVHDMEASRYFYGTILGLHELTGEEIPATLLELVAAGKVANFITPDGTILDLFWTPDLLPPDANPERSFTRAYHLAFDIDPQLFEQAVAVISLNEKKPHTHS
;
A
#
# COMPACT_ATOMS: atom_id res chain seq x y z
N MET A 1 24.62 -43.46 4.84
CA MET A 1 24.80 -42.30 3.95
C MET A 1 23.42 -41.81 3.58
N ILE A 2 23.00 -40.65 4.09
CA ILE A 2 21.77 -39.98 3.68
C ILE A 2 22.14 -39.22 2.40
N PRO A 3 21.40 -39.35 1.28
CA PRO A 3 21.71 -38.58 0.09
C PRO A 3 21.47 -37.11 0.40
N GLU A 4 22.49 -36.28 0.24
CA GLU A 4 22.34 -34.83 0.22
C GLU A 4 21.38 -34.46 -0.91
N THR A 5 20.21 -33.92 -0.57
CA THR A 5 19.32 -33.30 -1.54
C THR A 5 20.04 -32.10 -2.14
N GLN A 6 20.42 -32.22 -3.41
CA GLN A 6 20.95 -31.10 -4.19
C GLN A 6 19.97 -29.92 -4.13
N PRO A 7 20.44 -28.69 -3.86
CA PRO A 7 19.57 -27.53 -3.81
C PRO A 7 18.94 -27.29 -5.19
N SER A 8 17.61 -27.10 -5.23
CA SER A 8 16.93 -26.73 -6.47
C SER A 8 17.34 -25.32 -6.90
N THR A 9 17.53 -25.12 -8.21
CA THR A 9 17.86 -23.81 -8.78
C THR A 9 16.66 -22.86 -8.86
N THR A 10 15.47 -23.37 -8.56
CA THR A 10 14.20 -22.64 -8.60
C THR A 10 13.42 -22.84 -7.32
N ILE A 11 12.61 -21.83 -7.00
CA ILE A 11 11.59 -21.93 -5.97
C ILE A 11 10.45 -22.79 -6.52
N ALA A 12 10.02 -23.80 -5.75
CA ALA A 12 8.95 -24.68 -6.18
C ALA A 12 7.62 -23.92 -6.32
N PRO A 13 6.78 -24.23 -7.33
CA PRO A 13 5.45 -23.66 -7.44
C PRO A 13 4.65 -23.82 -6.13
N GLY A 14 4.06 -22.73 -5.66
CA GLY A 14 3.31 -22.68 -4.40
C GLY A 14 4.14 -22.36 -3.15
N SER A 15 5.47 -22.35 -3.20
CA SER A 15 6.28 -21.90 -2.05
C SER A 15 6.09 -20.40 -1.78
N LEU A 16 5.95 -19.58 -2.82
CA LEU A 16 5.44 -18.20 -2.69
C LEU A 16 3.92 -18.24 -2.63
N ARG A 17 3.38 -18.36 -1.41
CA ARG A 17 1.96 -18.67 -1.19
C ARG A 17 0.98 -17.53 -1.47
N ARG A 18 1.42 -16.28 -1.30
CA ARG A 18 0.60 -15.05 -1.48
C ARG A 18 1.49 -13.82 -1.54
N VAL A 19 0.91 -12.69 -1.95
CA VAL A 19 1.48 -11.37 -1.69
C VAL A 19 1.29 -11.06 -0.21
N HIS A 20 2.38 -10.79 0.51
CA HIS A 20 2.29 -10.43 1.92
C HIS A 20 1.99 -8.94 2.09
N HIS A 21 2.76 -8.10 1.40
CA HIS A 21 2.59 -6.66 1.42
C HIS A 21 3.09 -6.05 0.11
N ILE A 22 2.65 -4.83 -0.15
CA ILE A 22 3.24 -3.91 -1.13
C ILE A 22 3.63 -2.62 -0.41
N ALA A 23 4.80 -2.08 -0.71
CA ALA A 23 5.32 -0.88 -0.07
C ALA A 23 5.40 0.30 -1.04
N LEU A 24 4.95 1.47 -0.59
CA LEU A 24 5.02 2.73 -1.31
C LEU A 24 5.77 3.77 -0.48
N ASN A 25 6.70 4.48 -1.12
CA ASN A 25 7.28 5.69 -0.57
C ASN A 25 6.30 6.85 -0.80
N VAL A 26 6.01 7.62 0.24
CA VAL A 26 5.08 8.76 0.19
C VAL A 26 5.76 10.04 0.67
N HIS A 27 5.58 11.11 -0.07
CA HIS A 27 6.14 12.43 0.28
C HIS A 27 5.36 13.06 1.45
N ASP A 28 4.03 12.96 1.42
CA ASP A 28 3.13 13.46 2.45
C ASP A 28 2.36 12.29 3.06
N MET A 29 2.70 11.95 4.31
CA MET A 29 2.09 10.84 5.03
C MET A 29 0.62 11.12 5.38
N GLU A 30 0.27 12.34 5.78
CA GLU A 30 -1.10 12.66 6.17
C GLU A 30 -2.04 12.64 4.97
N ALA A 31 -1.62 13.24 3.85
CA ALA A 31 -2.39 13.18 2.61
C ALA A 31 -2.59 11.72 2.15
N SER A 32 -1.55 10.88 2.27
CA SER A 32 -1.62 9.48 1.88
C SER A 32 -2.50 8.65 2.82
N ARG A 33 -2.41 8.84 4.14
CA ARG A 33 -3.31 8.20 5.11
C ARG A 33 -4.76 8.60 4.90
N TYR A 34 -5.01 9.87 4.59
CA TYR A 34 -6.35 10.33 4.23
C TYR A 34 -6.85 9.66 2.95
N PHE A 35 -6.02 9.56 1.91
CA PHE A 35 -6.41 8.88 0.68
C PHE A 35 -6.70 7.39 0.88
N TYR A 36 -5.74 6.61 1.39
CA TYR A 36 -5.88 5.16 1.52
C TYR A 36 -6.85 4.75 2.64
N GLY A 37 -6.83 5.44 3.78
CA GLY A 37 -7.66 5.11 4.94
C GLY A 37 -9.05 5.73 4.89
N THR A 38 -9.15 7.02 4.58
CA THR A 38 -10.44 7.74 4.64
C THR A 38 -11.20 7.68 3.32
N ILE A 39 -10.55 7.96 2.18
CA ILE A 39 -11.25 7.98 0.88
C ILE A 39 -11.48 6.55 0.37
N LEU A 40 -10.44 5.71 0.35
CA LEU A 40 -10.55 4.32 -0.12
C LEU A 40 -11.07 3.35 0.95
N GLY A 41 -11.13 3.77 2.22
CA GLY A 41 -11.74 2.99 3.29
C GLY A 41 -10.93 1.77 3.73
N LEU A 42 -9.61 1.72 3.46
CA LEU A 42 -8.77 0.64 3.96
C LEU A 42 -8.60 0.73 5.48
N HIS A 43 -8.59 -0.41 6.17
CA HIS A 43 -8.37 -0.45 7.62
C HIS A 43 -6.90 -0.18 7.94
N GLU A 44 -6.62 0.86 8.74
CA GLU A 44 -5.28 1.15 9.22
C GLU A 44 -4.96 0.27 10.44
N LEU A 45 -3.82 -0.41 10.42
CA LEU A 45 -3.36 -1.21 11.55
C LEU A 45 -2.91 -0.27 12.68
N THR A 46 -3.44 -0.47 13.87
CA THR A 46 -3.12 0.34 15.05
C THR A 46 -2.84 -0.52 16.28
N GLY A 47 -2.12 0.03 17.26
CA GLY A 47 -1.85 -0.64 18.54
C GLY A 47 -1.21 -2.02 18.36
N GLU A 48 -1.88 -3.05 18.88
CA GLU A 48 -1.40 -4.44 18.86
C GLU A 48 -1.45 -5.09 17.47
N GLU A 49 -2.12 -4.48 16.49
CA GLU A 49 -2.20 -4.99 15.12
C GLU A 49 -0.90 -4.77 14.33
N ILE A 50 -0.06 -3.83 14.78
CA ILE A 50 1.20 -3.49 14.12
C ILE A 50 2.26 -4.55 14.45
N PRO A 51 2.99 -5.11 13.46
CA PRO A 51 4.11 -6.01 13.72
C PRO A 51 5.14 -5.36 14.66
N ALA A 52 5.61 -6.11 15.67
CA ALA A 52 6.49 -5.57 16.71
C ALA A 52 7.74 -4.86 16.16
N THR A 53 8.25 -5.30 15.01
CA THR A 53 9.41 -4.71 14.32
C THR A 53 9.14 -3.33 13.71
N LEU A 54 7.88 -2.92 13.56
CA LEU A 54 7.47 -1.64 12.96
C LEU A 54 6.91 -0.65 13.98
N LEU A 55 6.68 -1.06 15.23
CA LEU A 55 6.05 -0.23 16.27
C LEU A 55 6.71 1.13 16.43
N GLU A 56 8.04 1.18 16.53
CA GLU A 56 8.77 2.45 16.68
C GLU A 56 8.65 3.35 15.45
N LEU A 57 8.61 2.77 14.26
CA LEU A 57 8.48 3.52 13.01
C LEU A 57 7.07 4.09 12.85
N VAL A 58 6.05 3.33 13.24
CA VAL A 58 4.66 3.81 13.24
C VAL A 58 4.46 4.88 14.30
N ALA A 59 4.98 4.68 15.52
CA ALA A 59 4.92 5.67 16.60
C ALA A 59 5.63 6.99 16.22
N ALA A 60 6.69 6.92 15.42
CA ALA A 60 7.39 8.08 14.90
C ALA A 60 6.71 8.74 13.67
N GLY A 61 5.56 8.24 13.22
CA GLY A 61 4.86 8.72 12.02
C GLY A 61 5.60 8.43 10.71
N LYS A 62 6.63 7.56 10.74
CA LYS A 62 7.46 7.23 9.57
C LYS A 62 6.85 6.13 8.72
N VAL A 63 5.98 5.32 9.29
CA VAL A 63 5.29 4.22 8.61
C VAL A 63 3.81 4.23 8.96
N ALA A 64 2.95 3.94 7.99
CA ALA A 64 1.56 3.59 8.20
C ALA A 64 1.27 2.29 7.44
N ASN A 65 0.44 1.40 8.02
CA ASN A 65 0.12 0.11 7.42
C ASN A 65 -1.39 0.00 7.26
N PHE A 66 -1.85 -0.34 6.07
CA PHE A 66 -3.26 -0.60 5.77
C PHE A 66 -3.45 -2.07 5.39
N ILE A 67 -4.63 -2.63 5.65
CA ILE A 67 -4.92 -4.02 5.35
C ILE A 67 -6.24 -4.17 4.57
N THR A 68 -6.23 -5.04 3.56
CA THR A 68 -7.44 -5.50 2.87
C THR A 68 -8.08 -6.68 3.61
N PRO A 69 -9.36 -7.00 3.37
CA PRO A 69 -10.04 -8.11 4.08
C PRO A 69 -9.40 -9.50 3.89
N ASP A 70 -8.63 -9.69 2.80
CA ASP A 70 -7.87 -10.92 2.54
C ASP A 70 -6.49 -10.97 3.24
N GLY A 71 -6.15 -9.92 3.99
CA GLY A 71 -4.92 -9.81 4.76
C GLY A 71 -3.69 -9.37 3.98
N THR A 72 -3.84 -8.81 2.78
CA THR A 72 -2.74 -8.14 2.06
C THR A 72 -2.49 -6.76 2.68
N ILE A 73 -1.22 -6.44 2.95
CA ILE A 73 -0.85 -5.18 3.60
C ILE A 73 -0.35 -4.16 2.55
N LEU A 74 -0.77 -2.91 2.69
CA LEU A 74 -0.19 -1.75 2.02
C LEU A 74 0.64 -0.95 3.03
N ASP A 75 1.95 -0.96 2.84
CA ASP A 75 2.89 -0.20 3.66
C ASP A 75 3.17 1.16 3.02
N LEU A 76 2.99 2.23 3.79
CA LEU A 76 3.41 3.57 3.42
C LEU A 76 4.65 3.94 4.21
N PHE A 77 5.73 4.32 3.52
CA PHE A 77 6.96 4.81 4.11
C PHE A 77 7.08 6.30 3.85
N TRP A 78 7.13 7.11 4.92
CA TRP A 78 7.28 8.55 4.80
C TRP A 78 8.69 8.91 4.35
N THR A 79 8.80 9.46 3.15
CA THR A 79 10.06 9.87 2.52
C THR A 79 9.89 11.26 1.91
N PRO A 80 9.78 12.32 2.74
CA PRO A 80 9.50 13.68 2.27
C PRO A 80 10.62 14.25 1.38
N ASP A 81 11.84 13.72 1.50
CA ASP A 81 12.98 14.20 0.71
C ASP A 81 13.11 13.51 -0.67
N LEU A 82 12.29 12.47 -0.93
CA LEU A 82 12.29 11.79 -2.23
C LEU A 82 11.27 12.42 -3.17
N LEU A 83 11.67 12.56 -4.44
CA LEU A 83 10.82 13.03 -5.52
C LEU A 83 10.23 11.86 -6.32
N PRO A 84 9.05 12.04 -6.95
CA PRO A 84 8.55 11.07 -7.92
C PRO A 84 9.52 10.94 -9.10
N PRO A 85 9.47 9.82 -9.86
CA PRO A 85 10.32 9.63 -11.03
C PRO A 85 10.12 10.69 -12.12
N ASP A 86 8.95 11.31 -12.19
CA ASP A 86 8.65 12.52 -12.95
C ASP A 86 7.56 13.33 -12.23
N ALA A 87 7.53 14.65 -12.45
CA ALA A 87 6.47 15.50 -11.89
C ALA A 87 5.12 15.31 -12.58
N ASN A 88 5.11 14.90 -13.86
CA ASN A 88 3.90 14.53 -14.58
C ASN A 88 3.61 13.02 -14.40
N PRO A 89 2.54 12.62 -13.70
CA PRO A 89 2.21 11.22 -13.49
C PRO A 89 1.81 10.47 -14.77
N GLU A 90 1.50 11.16 -15.87
CA GLU A 90 1.21 10.53 -17.17
C GLU A 90 2.48 10.01 -17.87
N ARG A 91 3.67 10.43 -17.43
CA ARG A 91 4.94 9.92 -17.98
C ARG A 91 5.23 8.53 -17.44
N SER A 92 5.13 7.54 -18.32
CA SER A 92 5.38 6.14 -17.95
C SER A 92 6.86 5.77 -17.91
N PHE A 93 7.20 4.85 -17.00
CA PHE A 93 8.51 4.22 -16.86
C PHE A 93 8.37 2.70 -16.77
N THR A 94 9.48 1.97 -16.84
CA THR A 94 9.51 0.54 -16.46
C THR A 94 9.36 0.37 -14.93
N ARG A 95 9.20 -0.86 -14.43
CA ARG A 95 8.91 -1.26 -13.03
C ARG A 95 7.41 -1.22 -12.68
N ALA A 96 7.02 -0.69 -11.52
CA ALA A 96 5.63 -0.67 -11.07
C ALA A 96 4.78 0.23 -11.96
N TYR A 97 3.61 -0.27 -12.39
CA TYR A 97 2.71 0.46 -13.28
C TYR A 97 1.43 0.91 -12.56
N HIS A 98 0.67 -0.02 -11.99
CA HIS A 98 -0.49 0.30 -11.15
C HIS A 98 -0.69 -0.78 -10.08
N LEU A 99 -1.46 -0.42 -9.04
CA LEU A 99 -2.03 -1.33 -8.05
C LEU A 99 -3.55 -1.27 -8.20
N ALA A 100 -4.20 -2.43 -8.28
CA ALA A 100 -5.64 -2.54 -8.41
C ALA A 100 -6.25 -3.19 -7.16
N PHE A 101 -7.40 -2.68 -6.74
CA PHE A 101 -8.20 -3.25 -5.66
C PHE A 101 -9.47 -3.87 -6.25
N ASP A 102 -9.81 -5.07 -5.79
CA ASP A 102 -11.09 -5.68 -6.09
C ASP A 102 -12.20 -4.99 -5.28
N ILE A 103 -13.40 -4.94 -5.86
CA ILE A 103 -14.60 -4.41 -5.21
C ILE A 103 -15.82 -5.16 -5.73
N ASP A 104 -16.83 -5.36 -4.88
CA ASP A 104 -18.12 -5.89 -5.33
C ASP A 104 -18.64 -5.06 -6.53
N PRO A 105 -19.00 -5.69 -7.67
CA PRO A 105 -19.49 -4.96 -8.83
C PRO A 105 -20.66 -4.02 -8.54
N GLN A 106 -21.50 -4.32 -7.54
CA GLN A 106 -22.63 -3.46 -7.15
C GLN A 106 -22.18 -2.15 -6.48
N LEU A 107 -20.96 -2.11 -5.95
CA LEU A 107 -20.38 -0.94 -5.28
C LEU A 107 -19.52 -0.08 -6.22
N PHE A 108 -19.30 -0.49 -7.47
CA PHE A 108 -18.40 0.19 -8.40
C PHE A 108 -18.78 1.66 -8.64
N GLU A 109 -20.05 1.92 -8.97
CA GLU A 109 -20.54 3.30 -9.21
C GLU A 109 -20.45 4.18 -7.96
N GLN A 110 -20.68 3.59 -6.78
CA GLN A 110 -20.50 4.29 -5.52
C GLN A 110 -19.04 4.68 -5.31
N ALA A 111 -18.09 3.77 -5.59
CA ALA A 111 -16.66 4.07 -5.47
C ALA A 111 -16.23 5.20 -6.41
N VAL A 112 -16.70 5.21 -7.66
CA VAL A 112 -16.47 6.30 -8.63
C VAL A 112 -17.01 7.63 -8.10
N ALA A 113 -18.22 7.63 -7.52
CA ALA A 113 -18.82 8.82 -6.95
C ALA A 113 -18.03 9.36 -5.74
N VAL A 114 -17.54 8.48 -4.86
CA VAL A 114 -16.70 8.84 -3.71
C VAL A 114 -15.41 9.53 -4.16
N ILE A 115 -14.72 8.98 -5.17
CA ILE A 115 -13.51 9.59 -5.74
C ILE A 115 -13.83 10.97 -6.32
N SER A 116 -14.85 11.05 -7.16
CA SER A 116 -15.26 12.30 -7.83
C SER A 116 -15.64 13.44 -6.86
N LEU A 117 -16.19 13.10 -5.70
CA LEU A 117 -16.56 14.09 -4.67
C LEU A 117 -15.35 14.64 -3.92
N ASN A 118 -14.28 13.85 -3.79
CA ASN A 118 -13.05 14.27 -3.12
C ASN A 118 -12.11 15.04 -4.04
N GLU A 119 -12.18 14.85 -5.36
CA GLU A 119 -11.47 15.70 -6.33
C GLU A 119 -11.98 17.16 -6.37
N LYS A 120 -13.29 17.36 -6.12
CA LYS A 120 -13.93 18.69 -6.23
C LYS A 120 -13.81 19.55 -4.99
N LYS A 121 -13.31 19.01 -3.87
CA LYS A 121 -13.02 19.82 -2.67
C LYS A 121 -11.61 20.40 -2.81
N PRO A 122 -11.42 21.73 -2.85
CA PRO A 122 -10.07 22.28 -2.78
C PRO A 122 -9.46 21.86 -1.44
N HIS A 123 -8.23 21.33 -1.49
CA HIS A 123 -7.40 21.14 -0.30
C HIS A 123 -7.15 22.51 0.34
N THR A 124 -8.03 22.95 1.24
CA THR A 124 -7.77 24.05 2.16
C THR A 124 -6.99 23.46 3.33
N HIS A 125 -5.67 23.51 3.27
CA HIS A 125 -4.85 23.43 4.49
C HIS A 125 -4.79 24.84 5.08
N SER A 126 -5.34 24.99 6.29
CA SER A 126 -5.09 26.13 7.19
C SER A 126 -3.89 25.82 8.06
#